data_AF-A0A2R8CB45-F1
#
_entry.id   AF-A0A2R8CB45-F1
#
_cell.length_a   1.000
_cell.length_b   1.000
_cell.length_c   1.000
_cell.angle_alpha   90.00
_cell.angle_beta   90.00
_cell.angle_gamma   90.00
#
_symmetry.space_group_name_H-M   'P 1'
#
loop_
_entity.id
_entity.type
_entity.pdbx_description
1 polymer ?
#
loop_
_entity_poly.entity_id
_entity_poly.type
_entity_poly.pdbx_seq_one_letter_code
_entity_poly.pdbx_strand_id
1 'polypeptide(L)'
;MSAQHKITATTEALITGRNSLFDGEGTAMFSSGSAPTMTTDAFGGDATEMFSSGSAPTLTTEAITGDAVEMFSSGSAPVTTSATAGDLVQMFSSGSAPAASADVITGEGTQMFSSGSAPSASADATTGEGTQMFSSGSAPSATANATSGEGTQMFSSGSAPVAKADTTAGDGTHMFSSGS
;
A
#
# COMPACT_ATOMS: atom_id res chain seq x y z
N MET A 1 -20.16 -11.17 1.23
CA MET A 1 -19.78 -12.32 2.09
C MET A 1 -18.33 -12.09 2.52
N SER A 2 -18.04 -11.89 3.80
CA SER A 2 -16.66 -11.68 4.27
C SER A 2 -15.99 -13.04 4.54
N ALA A 3 -14.92 -13.37 3.83
CA ALA A 3 -14.13 -14.58 4.06
C ALA A 3 -12.97 -14.27 5.02
N GLN A 4 -12.96 -14.93 6.18
CA GLN A 4 -11.85 -14.85 7.14
C GLN A 4 -10.95 -16.08 6.97
N HIS A 5 -9.74 -15.89 6.44
CA HIS A 5 -8.76 -16.96 6.31
C HIS A 5 -7.76 -16.92 7.47
N LYS A 6 -7.83 -17.92 8.38
CA LYS A 6 -6.89 -18.11 9.50
C LYS A 6 -5.94 -19.26 9.17
N ILE A 7 -4.63 -19.01 9.08
CA ILE A 7 -3.65 -20.05 8.73
C ILE A 7 -2.70 -20.30 9.91
N THR A 8 -2.76 -21.54 10.43
CA THR A 8 -1.99 -22.03 11.59
C THR A 8 -0.99 -23.09 11.11
N ALA A 9 0.06 -22.72 10.37
CA ALA A 9 1.12 -23.66 9.99
C ALA A 9 2.50 -23.00 10.03
N THR A 10 3.39 -23.56 10.85
CA THR A 10 4.71 -23.05 11.28
C THR A 10 5.87 -23.57 10.43
N THR A 11 5.71 -23.63 9.11
CA THR A 11 6.80 -23.91 8.17
C THR A 11 6.60 -23.01 6.96
N GLU A 12 7.68 -22.52 6.34
CA GLU A 12 7.68 -21.70 5.11
C GLU A 12 6.64 -22.21 4.09
N ALA A 13 5.42 -21.72 4.22
CA ALA A 13 4.30 -22.13 3.39
C ALA A 13 4.13 -21.00 2.39
N LEU A 14 4.56 -21.26 1.16
CA LEU A 14 4.10 -20.54 -0.02
C LEU A 14 2.57 -20.72 -0.10
N ILE A 15 1.82 -19.84 0.55
CA ILE A 15 0.36 -19.84 0.55
C ILE A 15 -0.09 -18.91 -0.57
N THR A 16 -0.18 -19.42 -1.79
CA THR A 16 -0.80 -18.70 -2.91
C THR A 16 -2.32 -18.72 -2.73
N GLY A 17 -2.87 -17.72 -2.03
CA GLY A 17 -4.30 -17.43 -2.08
C GLY A 17 -4.61 -16.62 -3.33
N ARG A 18 -5.55 -17.08 -4.16
CA ARG A 18 -6.16 -16.31 -5.26
C ARG A 18 -7.64 -16.14 -4.94
N ASN A 19 -8.06 -14.93 -4.59
CA ASN A 19 -9.47 -14.58 -4.46
C ASN A 19 -9.88 -13.80 -5.70
N SER A 20 -10.64 -14.39 -6.61
CA SER A 20 -11.24 -13.63 -7.72
C SER A 20 -12.67 -13.22 -7.39
N LEU A 21 -12.90 -11.93 -7.24
CA LEU A 21 -14.17 -11.30 -6.86
C LEU A 21 -14.90 -10.78 -8.10
N PHE A 22 -15.47 -11.68 -8.90
CA PHE A 22 -16.03 -11.33 -10.22
C PHE A 22 -17.43 -10.68 -10.20
N ASP A 23 -17.98 -10.24 -9.06
CA ASP A 23 -19.41 -9.89 -8.97
C ASP A 23 -19.83 -8.75 -7.99
N GLY A 24 -18.90 -7.91 -7.50
CA GLY A 24 -19.23 -6.72 -6.69
C GLY A 24 -18.53 -6.69 -5.33
N GLU A 25 -18.77 -5.61 -4.57
CA GLU A 25 -17.98 -5.19 -3.39
C GLU A 25 -17.41 -6.35 -2.56
N GLY A 26 -16.08 -6.47 -2.58
CA GLY A 26 -15.35 -7.59 -1.99
C GLY A 26 -14.62 -7.20 -0.73
N THR A 27 -15.00 -7.76 0.43
CA THR A 27 -14.20 -7.60 1.66
C THR A 27 -13.50 -8.90 2.05
N ALA A 28 -12.17 -8.88 2.16
CA ALA A 28 -11.36 -10.01 2.59
C ALA A 28 -10.52 -9.68 3.84
N MET A 29 -10.39 -10.65 4.75
CA MET A 29 -9.51 -10.53 5.92
C MET A 29 -8.57 -11.73 6.02
N PHE A 30 -7.28 -11.44 6.16
CA PHE A 30 -6.22 -12.44 6.24
C PHE A 30 -5.37 -12.22 7.50
N SER A 31 -5.12 -13.29 8.24
CA SER A 31 -4.21 -13.26 9.39
C SER A 31 -3.24 -14.43 9.38
N SER A 32 -1.94 -14.14 9.52
CA SER A 32 -0.86 -15.14 9.52
C SER A 32 0.21 -14.84 10.57
N GLY A 33 0.80 -15.87 11.17
CA GLY A 33 2.02 -15.73 11.97
C GLY A 33 3.29 -15.71 11.12
N SER A 34 3.21 -16.18 9.87
CA SER A 34 4.34 -16.43 8.97
C SER A 34 4.46 -15.33 7.91
N ALA A 35 5.38 -15.46 6.93
CA ALA A 35 5.58 -14.52 5.82
C ALA A 35 4.81 -14.97 4.56
N PRO A 36 3.47 -14.78 4.46
CA PRO A 36 2.70 -15.24 3.30
C PRO A 36 3.00 -14.39 2.06
N THR A 37 2.91 -15.01 0.88
CA THR A 37 2.90 -14.35 -0.44
C THR A 37 1.49 -14.45 -1.03
N MET A 38 0.82 -13.34 -1.32
CA MET A 38 -0.57 -13.38 -1.81
C MET A 38 -0.75 -12.58 -3.10
N THR A 39 -1.74 -12.99 -3.90
CA THR A 39 -2.12 -12.31 -5.13
C THR A 39 -3.63 -12.17 -5.22
N THR A 40 -4.13 -10.94 -5.32
CA THR A 40 -5.56 -10.63 -5.45
C THR A 40 -5.82 -10.00 -6.82
N ASP A 41 -6.82 -10.51 -7.54
CA ASP A 41 -7.26 -9.96 -8.82
C ASP A 41 -8.73 -9.52 -8.70
N ALA A 42 -9.00 -8.21 -8.76
CA ALA A 42 -10.34 -7.62 -8.78
C ALA A 42 -10.66 -7.12 -10.21
N PHE A 43 -11.46 -7.89 -10.95
CA PHE A 43 -11.82 -7.54 -12.33
C PHE A 43 -12.90 -6.45 -12.44
N GLY A 44 -13.66 -6.17 -11.37
CA GLY A 44 -14.68 -5.12 -11.32
C GLY A 44 -15.35 -4.92 -9.96
N GLY A 45 -15.45 -3.67 -9.51
CA GLY A 45 -16.11 -3.26 -8.25
C GLY A 45 -15.13 -2.92 -7.14
N ASP A 46 -15.64 -2.40 -6.01
CA ASP A 46 -14.76 -1.95 -4.93
C ASP A 46 -14.23 -3.13 -4.11
N ALA A 47 -12.95 -3.11 -3.76
CA ALA A 47 -12.29 -4.12 -2.94
C ALA A 47 -11.84 -3.51 -1.61
N THR A 48 -12.02 -4.23 -0.52
CA THR A 48 -11.46 -3.88 0.79
C THR A 48 -10.76 -5.09 1.37
N GLU A 49 -9.44 -5.02 1.52
CA GLU A 49 -8.63 -6.12 2.02
C GLU A 49 -7.91 -5.71 3.31
N MET A 50 -7.98 -6.56 4.33
CA MET A 50 -7.25 -6.36 5.58
C MET A 50 -6.30 -7.52 5.82
N PHE A 51 -5.05 -7.18 6.06
CA PHE A 51 -3.94 -8.10 6.27
C PHE A 51 -3.30 -7.86 7.62
N SER A 52 -3.21 -8.91 8.44
CA SER A 52 -2.47 -8.87 9.69
C SER A 52 -1.42 -9.98 9.72
N SER A 53 -0.14 -9.63 9.87
CA SER A 53 0.94 -10.62 9.92
C SER A 53 1.96 -10.40 11.04
N GLY A 54 2.41 -11.49 11.67
CA GLY A 54 3.57 -11.43 12.57
C GLY A 54 4.91 -11.26 11.83
N SER A 55 4.99 -11.70 10.57
CA SER A 55 6.21 -11.69 9.75
C SER A 55 6.07 -10.75 8.53
N ALA A 56 7.00 -10.80 7.56
CA ALA A 56 7.05 -9.92 6.38
C ALA A 56 6.21 -10.49 5.21
N PRO A 57 4.92 -10.16 5.06
CA PRO A 57 4.13 -10.64 3.93
C PRO A 57 4.56 -9.96 2.62
N THR A 58 4.38 -10.65 1.50
CA THR A 58 4.42 -10.06 0.15
C THR A 58 3.01 -10.09 -0.44
N LEU A 59 2.50 -8.98 -0.96
CA LEU A 59 1.20 -8.92 -1.63
C LEU A 59 1.34 -8.30 -3.02
N THR A 60 0.60 -8.84 -3.98
CA THR A 60 0.36 -8.23 -5.28
C THR A 60 -1.15 -8.10 -5.50
N THR A 61 -1.65 -6.91 -5.77
CA THR A 61 -3.07 -6.69 -6.08
C THR A 61 -3.22 -6.06 -7.45
N GLU A 62 -4.11 -6.62 -8.26
CA GLU A 62 -4.47 -6.05 -9.56
C GLU A 62 -5.98 -5.79 -9.60
N ALA A 63 -6.38 -4.53 -9.66
CA ALA A 63 -7.76 -4.08 -9.81
C ALA A 63 -7.97 -3.45 -11.19
N ILE A 64 -8.75 -4.10 -12.06
CA ILE A 64 -8.91 -3.66 -13.45
C ILE A 64 -9.93 -2.51 -13.57
N THR A 65 -10.97 -2.48 -12.72
CA THR A 65 -11.93 -1.37 -12.61
C THR A 65 -12.52 -1.31 -11.19
N GLY A 66 -12.55 -0.12 -10.57
CA GLY A 66 -13.14 0.10 -9.23
C GLY A 66 -12.14 0.55 -8.17
N ASP A 67 -12.63 0.84 -6.97
CA ASP A 67 -11.80 1.39 -5.88
C ASP A 67 -11.23 0.27 -5.02
N ALA A 68 -9.97 0.38 -4.60
CA ALA A 68 -9.30 -0.61 -3.75
C ALA A 68 -8.87 0.03 -2.44
N VAL A 69 -9.22 -0.60 -1.32
CA VAL A 69 -8.77 -0.23 0.02
C VAL A 69 -8.02 -1.40 0.63
N GLU A 70 -6.76 -1.19 0.98
CA GLU A 70 -5.91 -2.23 1.56
C GLU A 70 -5.32 -1.76 2.88
N MET A 71 -5.49 -2.56 3.92
CA MET A 71 -4.96 -2.27 5.24
C MET A 71 -4.01 -3.36 5.69
N PHE A 72 -2.77 -3.00 5.99
CA PHE A 72 -1.70 -3.87 6.42
C PHE A 72 -1.29 -3.55 7.84
N SER A 73 -1.33 -4.55 8.72
CA SER A 73 -0.77 -4.48 10.06
C SER A 73 0.26 -5.59 10.21
N SER A 74 1.54 -5.24 10.33
CA SER A 74 2.62 -6.24 10.44
C SER A 74 3.62 -5.96 11.55
N GLY A 75 4.08 -7.00 12.24
CA GLY A 75 5.26 -6.90 13.11
C GLY A 75 6.56 -6.66 12.33
N SER A 76 6.58 -6.97 11.03
CA SER A 76 7.75 -6.96 10.14
C SER A 76 7.51 -6.08 8.91
N ALA A 77 8.41 -6.13 7.91
CA ALA A 77 8.38 -5.30 6.71
C ALA A 77 7.48 -5.91 5.62
N PRO A 78 6.20 -5.50 5.46
CA PRO A 78 5.40 -5.94 4.33
C PRO A 78 5.97 -5.39 3.03
N VAL A 79 5.91 -6.17 1.95
CA VAL A 79 6.19 -5.74 0.57
C VAL A 79 4.89 -5.81 -0.21
N THR A 80 4.50 -4.73 -0.88
CA THR A 80 3.20 -4.65 -1.57
C THR A 80 3.35 -4.00 -2.94
N THR A 81 2.58 -4.51 -3.90
CA THR A 81 2.47 -3.95 -5.24
C THR A 81 1.00 -3.97 -5.63
N SER A 82 0.43 -2.79 -5.93
CA SER A 82 -0.99 -2.68 -6.28
C SER A 82 -1.15 -1.88 -7.56
N ALA A 83 -1.91 -2.40 -8.51
CA ALA A 83 -2.20 -1.74 -9.79
C ALA A 83 -3.72 -1.58 -9.97
N THR A 84 -4.20 -0.34 -10.14
CA THR A 84 -5.64 -0.04 -10.18
C THR A 84 -6.02 0.92 -11.31
N ALA A 85 -7.18 0.69 -11.97
CA ALA A 85 -7.89 1.73 -12.72
C ALA A 85 -9.16 2.16 -11.96
N GLY A 86 -8.97 3.12 -11.06
CA GLY A 86 -9.88 3.56 -10.01
C GLY A 86 -9.07 4.14 -8.84
N ASP A 87 -9.71 4.41 -7.71
CA ASP A 87 -9.00 4.93 -6.54
C ASP A 87 -8.34 3.79 -5.76
N LEU A 88 -7.18 4.07 -5.17
CA LEU A 88 -6.41 3.10 -4.40
C LEU A 88 -6.00 3.72 -3.07
N VAL A 89 -6.39 3.10 -1.96
CA VAL A 89 -5.99 3.51 -0.61
C VAL A 89 -5.26 2.37 0.05
N GLN A 90 -3.99 2.57 0.37
CA GLN A 90 -3.18 1.59 1.11
C GLN A 90 -2.77 2.17 2.46
N MET A 91 -2.97 1.42 3.53
CA MET A 91 -2.58 1.81 4.89
C MET A 91 -1.66 0.76 5.49
N PHE A 92 -0.47 1.18 5.91
CA PHE A 92 0.55 0.34 6.52
C PHE A 92 0.79 0.75 7.96
N SER A 93 0.60 -0.20 8.89
CA SER A 93 1.01 -0.08 10.28
C SER A 93 2.04 -1.16 10.56
N SER A 94 3.30 -0.78 10.78
CA SER A 94 4.38 -1.76 10.99
C SER A 94 5.39 -1.37 12.06
N GLY A 95 5.89 -2.36 12.82
CA GLY A 95 7.06 -2.16 13.67
C GLY A 95 8.38 -1.97 12.88
N SER A 96 8.41 -2.44 11.64
CA SER A 96 9.58 -2.47 10.75
C SER A 96 9.38 -1.57 9.52
N ALA A 97 10.26 -1.64 8.52
CA ALA A 97 10.25 -0.79 7.33
C ALA A 97 9.38 -1.38 6.20
N PRO A 98 8.09 -0.98 6.05
CA PRO A 98 7.27 -1.44 4.93
C PRO A 98 7.81 -0.93 3.59
N ALA A 99 7.66 -1.73 2.54
CA ALA A 99 7.92 -1.35 1.15
C ALA A 99 6.61 -1.45 0.34
N ALA A 100 6.22 -0.39 -0.35
CA ALA A 100 5.00 -0.38 -1.13
C ALA A 100 5.20 0.31 -2.49
N SER A 101 4.55 -0.23 -3.51
CA SER A 101 4.46 0.34 -4.85
C SER A 101 3.01 0.39 -5.30
N ALA A 102 2.54 1.56 -5.71
CA ALA A 102 1.17 1.78 -6.18
C ALA A 102 1.19 2.34 -7.59
N ASP A 103 0.58 1.64 -8.54
CA ASP A 103 0.46 2.06 -9.93
C ASP A 103 -1.02 2.34 -10.26
N VAL A 104 -1.37 3.60 -10.43
CA VAL A 104 -2.74 4.02 -10.74
C VAL A 104 -2.82 4.55 -12.17
N ILE A 105 -3.59 3.89 -13.03
CA ILE A 105 -3.73 4.32 -14.43
C ILE A 105 -4.64 5.56 -14.51
N THR A 106 -5.78 5.51 -13.83
CA THR A 106 -6.76 6.59 -13.71
C THR A 106 -7.30 6.59 -12.29
N GLY A 107 -7.37 7.73 -11.62
CA GLY A 107 -7.93 7.86 -10.26
C GLY A 107 -6.92 8.38 -9.25
N GLU A 108 -7.26 8.31 -7.98
CA GLU A 108 -6.44 8.80 -6.87
C GLU A 108 -5.72 7.63 -6.16
N GLY A 109 -4.41 7.76 -5.94
CA GLY A 109 -3.61 6.82 -5.17
C GLY A 109 -3.17 7.41 -3.83
N THR A 110 -3.70 6.90 -2.72
CA THR A 110 -3.30 7.29 -1.36
C THR A 110 -2.54 6.17 -0.66
N GLN A 111 -1.34 6.45 -0.16
CA GLN A 111 -0.57 5.54 0.67
C GLN A 111 -0.28 6.17 2.04
N MET A 112 -0.58 5.46 3.11
CA MET A 112 -0.37 5.91 4.49
C MET A 112 0.53 4.94 5.23
N PHE A 113 1.59 5.44 5.84
CA PHE A 113 2.55 4.63 6.59
C PHE A 113 2.65 5.13 8.02
N SER A 114 2.43 4.23 8.97
CA SER A 114 2.73 4.40 10.39
C SER A 114 3.76 3.35 10.79
N SER A 115 5.00 3.76 11.04
CA SER A 115 6.09 2.81 11.30
C SER A 115 7.09 3.26 12.39
N GLY A 116 7.60 2.32 13.17
CA GLY A 116 8.76 2.57 14.03
C GLY A 116 10.08 2.75 13.27
N SER A 117 10.17 2.20 12.06
CA SER A 117 11.35 2.19 11.19
C SER A 117 11.13 3.06 9.95
N ALA A 118 11.97 2.96 8.91
CA ALA A 118 11.93 3.79 7.69
C ALA A 118 11.13 3.13 6.54
N PRO A 119 9.86 3.50 6.29
CA PRO A 119 9.12 3.09 5.09
C PRO A 119 9.83 3.45 3.79
N SER A 120 9.64 2.62 2.76
CA SER A 120 9.95 2.94 1.37
C SER A 120 8.67 2.86 0.53
N ALA A 121 8.37 3.91 -0.24
CA ALA A 121 7.16 3.94 -1.05
C ALA A 121 7.41 4.49 -2.45
N SER A 122 6.72 3.94 -3.44
CA SER A 122 6.59 4.50 -4.79
C SER A 122 5.13 4.60 -5.18
N ALA A 123 4.76 5.70 -5.82
CA ALA A 123 3.43 5.91 -6.39
C ALA A 123 3.58 6.42 -7.83
N ASP A 124 3.10 5.67 -8.81
CA ASP A 124 3.09 6.08 -10.20
C ASP A 124 1.64 6.27 -10.66
N ALA A 125 1.31 7.46 -11.14
CA ALA A 125 0.00 7.81 -11.65
C ALA A 125 0.09 8.22 -13.13
N THR A 126 -0.70 7.59 -14.01
CA THR A 126 -0.80 8.08 -15.40
C THR A 126 -1.71 9.30 -15.45
N THR A 127 -2.89 9.22 -14.87
CA THR A 127 -3.81 10.35 -14.70
C THR A 127 -4.45 10.32 -13.31
N GLY A 128 -4.39 11.45 -12.60
CA GLY A 128 -4.98 11.61 -11.27
C GLY A 128 -3.95 11.99 -10.20
N GLU A 129 -4.36 11.91 -8.94
CA GLU A 129 -3.57 12.43 -7.81
C GLU A 129 -2.90 11.30 -7.02
N GLY A 130 -1.67 11.52 -6.57
CA GLY A 130 -0.93 10.61 -5.70
C GLY A 130 -0.63 11.27 -4.36
N THR A 131 -1.14 10.73 -3.26
CA THR A 131 -0.85 11.20 -1.90
C THR A 131 -0.09 10.14 -1.11
N GLN A 132 1.04 10.50 -0.53
CA GLN A 132 1.80 9.62 0.37
C GLN A 132 1.99 10.31 1.73
N MET A 133 1.57 9.66 2.81
CA MET A 133 1.68 10.19 4.16
C MET A 133 2.50 9.26 5.04
N PHE A 134 3.49 9.79 5.74
CA PHE A 134 4.40 9.02 6.58
C PHE A 134 4.38 9.57 8.00
N SER A 135 4.13 8.70 8.97
CA SER A 135 4.36 8.91 10.39
C SER A 135 5.39 7.89 10.85
N SER A 136 6.62 8.32 11.09
CA SER A 136 7.73 7.41 11.35
C SER A 136 8.71 7.85 12.45
N GLY A 137 9.25 6.89 13.20
CA GLY A 137 10.40 7.15 14.09
C GLY A 137 11.73 7.37 13.35
N SER A 138 11.83 6.97 12.08
CA SER A 138 13.04 6.99 11.24
C SER A 138 12.80 7.71 9.91
N ALA A 139 13.81 7.83 9.05
CA ALA A 139 13.72 8.56 7.79
C ALA A 139 12.99 7.75 6.68
N PRO A 140 11.73 8.04 6.32
CA PRO A 140 11.08 7.39 5.19
C PRO A 140 11.68 7.83 3.84
N SER A 141 11.56 6.98 2.84
CA SER A 141 11.91 7.25 1.44
C SER A 141 10.67 7.14 0.57
N ALA A 142 10.39 8.15 -0.25
CA ALA A 142 9.19 8.21 -1.06
C ALA A 142 9.45 8.79 -2.45
N THR A 143 8.86 8.17 -3.46
CA THR A 143 8.87 8.65 -4.85
C THR A 143 7.44 8.73 -5.35
N ALA A 144 7.06 9.84 -5.98
CA ALA A 144 5.78 10.02 -6.65
C ALA A 144 6.04 10.44 -8.10
N ASN A 145 5.56 9.69 -9.08
CA ASN A 145 5.62 10.10 -10.48
C ASN A 145 4.20 10.26 -11.03
N ALA A 146 3.92 11.37 -11.71
CA ALA A 146 2.63 11.57 -12.37
C ALA A 146 2.82 12.05 -13.82
N THR A 147 2.10 11.45 -14.77
CA THR A 147 2.06 12.00 -16.14
C THR A 147 1.13 13.21 -16.19
N SER A 148 -0.07 13.11 -15.63
CA SER A 148 -1.02 14.23 -15.49
C SER A 148 -1.73 14.17 -14.14
N GLY A 149 -1.49 15.16 -13.27
CA GLY A 149 -2.12 15.30 -11.96
C GLY A 149 -1.11 15.64 -10.86
N GLU A 150 -1.57 15.60 -9.61
CA GLU A 150 -0.85 16.15 -8.46
C GLU A 150 -0.16 15.05 -7.65
N GLY A 151 1.04 15.33 -7.15
CA GLY A 151 1.77 14.43 -6.26
C GLY A 151 2.03 15.09 -4.90
N THR A 152 1.35 14.66 -3.85
CA THR A 152 1.54 15.19 -2.49
C THR A 152 2.24 14.17 -1.59
N GLN A 153 3.29 14.61 -0.89
CA GLN A 153 4.02 13.79 0.08
C GLN A 153 4.11 14.52 1.42
N MET A 154 3.61 13.92 2.48
CA MET A 154 3.65 14.47 3.84
C MET A 154 4.43 13.57 4.77
N PHE A 155 5.34 14.16 5.53
CA PHE A 155 6.21 13.43 6.43
C PHE A 155 6.13 14.02 7.83
N SER A 156 5.82 13.16 8.80
CA SER A 156 5.95 13.41 10.23
C SER A 156 6.97 12.42 10.76
N SER A 157 8.24 12.84 10.90
CA SER A 157 9.31 11.93 11.29
C SER A 157 10.33 12.50 12.29
N GLY A 158 10.88 11.64 13.13
CA GLY A 158 12.05 11.96 13.97
C GLY A 158 13.36 12.10 13.19
N SER A 159 13.40 11.77 11.90
CA SER A 159 14.58 11.87 11.03
C SER A 159 14.23 12.47 9.66
N ALA A 160 15.23 13.03 8.97
CA ALA A 160 15.02 13.68 7.67
C ALA A 160 14.62 12.66 6.59
N PRO A 161 13.45 12.80 5.94
CA PRO A 161 13.01 11.90 4.89
C PRO A 161 13.69 12.17 3.55
N VAL A 162 13.65 11.18 2.65
CA VAL A 162 13.99 11.32 1.24
C VAL A 162 12.70 11.36 0.45
N ALA A 163 12.48 12.43 -0.32
CA ALA A 163 11.27 12.61 -1.10
C ALA A 163 11.60 13.07 -2.52
N LYS A 164 10.97 12.45 -3.50
CA LYS A 164 11.09 12.81 -4.93
C LYS A 164 9.70 12.85 -5.55
N ALA A 165 9.38 13.92 -6.28
CA ALA A 165 8.17 14.01 -7.09
C ALA A 165 8.54 14.45 -8.52
N ASP A 166 8.20 13.63 -9.52
CA ASP A 166 8.36 13.98 -10.94
C ASP A 166 6.96 14.04 -11.59
N THR A 167 6.50 15.23 -11.97
CA THR A 167 5.24 15.42 -12.70
C THR A 167 5.53 15.92 -14.12
N THR A 168 4.86 15.35 -15.13
CA THR A 168 4.93 15.89 -16.50
C THR A 168 3.95 17.05 -16.69
N ALA A 169 2.74 16.93 -16.14
CA ALA A 169 1.74 17.99 -16.03
C ALA A 169 1.04 17.90 -14.65
N GLY A 170 1.02 18.99 -13.89
CA GLY A 170 0.55 19.05 -12.49
C GLY A 170 1.69 19.37 -11.51
N ASP A 171 1.39 19.53 -10.23
CA ASP A 171 2.38 19.94 -9.21
C ASP A 171 2.82 18.79 -8.30
N GLY A 172 4.05 18.92 -7.80
CA GLY A 172 4.62 18.08 -6.74
C GLY A 172 4.73 18.87 -5.45
N THR A 173 4.03 18.44 -4.40
CA THR A 173 4.05 19.08 -3.08
C THR A 173 4.70 18.17 -2.05
N HIS A 174 5.64 18.72 -1.27
CA HIS A 174 6.27 18.02 -0.15
C HIS A 174 6.10 18.82 1.14
N MET A 175 5.60 18.19 2.19
CA MET A 175 5.47 18.78 3.51
C MET A 175 6.23 17.95 4.54
N PHE A 176 7.10 18.61 5.31
CA PHE A 176 7.95 17.96 6.30
C PHE A 176 7.67 18.54 7.69
N SER A 177 7.41 17.67 8.65
CA SER A 177 7.28 17.96 10.07
C SER A 177 8.18 16.99 10.84
N SER A 178 8.96 17.51 11.78
CA SER A 178 9.82 16.70 12.64
C SER A 178 9.60 17.00 14.11
N GLY A 179 9.42 15.96 14.92
CA GLY A 179 9.43 16.06 16.37
C GLY A 179 10.87 16.13 16.87
N SER A 180 11.22 17.24 17.54
CA SER A 180 12.50 17.46 18.24
C SER A 180 12.60 16.67 19.54
#